data_AF-A0A2E0GIL0-F1
#
_entry.id   AF-A0A2E0GIL0-F1
#
_cell.length_a   1.000
_cell.length_b   1.000
_cell.length_c   1.000
_cell.angle_alpha   90.00
_cell.angle_beta   90.00
_cell.angle_gamma   90.00
#
_symmetry.space_group_name_H-M   'P 1'
#
loop_
_entity.id
_entity.type
_entity.pdbx_description
1 polymer ?
#
loop_
_entity_poly.entity_id
_entity_poly.type
_entity_poly.pdbx_seq_one_letter_code
_entity_poly.pdbx_strand_id
1 'polypeptide(L)'
;MQDFFTLKMIFLRKIVNFLIKTTSIFIISSIVIANNTVLGSNNYDINKPIGIEKLLDISDSIPIENIYWDMKVNEIISNSKIPKYIKSKGFKIGYCYFKYSIQIKIKNEPWEIWLCENQKNGRLYGISIEKGFNGIFFDNNKSKTKLFDMLFKKLNKIYGPPTKHWKECHNTRWNFTEQYSWYFEKTTISFVIRDVPLQQMAIHFHKPTGKKDYGPGICNVQPDDEK
;
A
#
# COMPACT_ATOMS: atom_id res chain seq x y z
N MET A 1 -34.65 43.43 60.21
CA MET A 1 -34.50 41.96 60.09
C MET A 1 -34.91 41.60 58.66
N GLN A 2 -33.97 41.25 57.78
CA GLN A 2 -34.31 40.88 56.39
C GLN A 2 -35.04 39.54 56.40
N ASP A 3 -36.21 39.48 55.75
CA ASP A 3 -37.06 38.30 55.73
C ASP A 3 -36.31 37.08 55.18
N PHE A 4 -36.50 35.94 55.85
CA PHE A 4 -35.89 34.64 55.51
C PHE A 4 -36.16 34.24 54.04
N PHE A 5 -37.29 34.68 53.49
CA PHE A 5 -37.64 34.52 52.07
C PHE A 5 -36.72 35.29 51.13
N THR A 6 -36.31 36.51 51.50
CA THR A 6 -35.44 37.35 50.67
C THR A 6 -34.02 36.76 50.58
N LEU A 7 -33.51 36.22 51.69
CA LEU A 7 -32.21 35.53 51.73
C LEU A 7 -32.22 34.24 50.88
N LYS A 8 -33.29 33.44 50.95
CA LYS A 8 -33.45 32.24 50.10
C LYS A 8 -33.49 32.60 48.60
N MET A 9 -34.19 33.67 48.23
CA MET A 9 -34.30 34.12 46.84
C MET A 9 -32.95 34.62 46.28
N ILE A 10 -32.16 35.31 47.10
CA ILE A 10 -30.80 35.75 46.72
C ILE A 10 -29.87 34.54 46.52
N PHE A 11 -29.97 33.53 47.39
CA PHE A 11 -29.19 32.31 47.29
C PHE A 11 -29.56 31.49 46.04
N LEU A 12 -30.85 31.34 45.75
CA LEU A 12 -31.36 30.71 44.52
C LEU A 12 -30.87 31.44 43.27
N ARG A 13 -30.90 32.77 43.24
CA ARG A 13 -30.34 33.55 42.12
C ARG A 13 -28.85 33.31 41.91
N LYS A 14 -28.07 33.18 42.99
CA LYS A 14 -26.63 32.88 42.88
C LYS A 14 -26.37 31.47 42.34
N ILE A 15 -27.14 30.47 42.78
CA ILE A 15 -27.04 29.09 42.27
C ILE A 15 -27.42 29.02 40.79
N VAL A 16 -28.52 29.65 40.40
CA VAL A 16 -28.98 29.67 39.01
C VAL A 16 -27.96 30.38 38.11
N ASN A 17 -27.41 31.51 38.54
CA ASN A 17 -26.35 32.21 37.79
C ASN A 17 -25.05 31.39 37.69
N PHE A 18 -24.72 30.62 38.73
CA PHE A 18 -23.56 29.71 38.70
C PHE A 18 -23.79 28.57 37.70
N LEU A 19 -24.97 27.93 37.74
CA LEU A 19 -25.35 26.87 36.82
C LEU A 19 -25.35 27.36 35.36
N ILE A 20 -25.92 28.53 35.08
CA ILE A 20 -25.93 29.13 33.74
C ILE A 20 -24.51 29.43 33.25
N LYS A 21 -23.61 29.91 34.12
CA LYS A 21 -22.21 30.13 33.75
C LYS A 21 -21.49 28.81 33.45
N THR A 22 -21.73 27.77 34.23
CA THR A 22 -21.10 26.46 34.01
C THR A 22 -21.59 25.77 32.73
N THR A 23 -22.88 25.87 32.39
CA THR A 23 -23.41 25.32 31.13
C THR A 23 -22.90 26.10 29.92
N SER A 24 -22.74 27.43 30.04
CA SER A 24 -22.15 28.27 28.98
C SER A 24 -20.71 27.88 28.68
N ILE A 25 -19.90 27.57 29.70
CA ILE A 25 -18.50 27.12 29.54
C ILE A 25 -18.46 25.75 28.86
N PHE A 26 -19.36 24.83 29.22
CA PHE A 26 -19.43 23.51 28.56
C PHE A 26 -19.82 23.61 27.08
N ILE A 27 -20.78 24.48 26.73
CA ILE A 27 -21.20 24.71 25.33
C ILE A 27 -20.06 25.34 24.52
N ILE A 28 -19.35 26.32 25.08
CA ILE A 28 -18.20 26.95 24.40
C ILE A 28 -17.06 25.93 24.24
N SER A 29 -16.78 25.10 25.25
CA SER A 29 -15.75 24.06 25.14
C SER A 29 -16.10 23.00 24.08
N SER A 30 -17.37 22.62 23.96
CA SER A 30 -17.80 21.64 22.96
C SER A 30 -17.87 22.24 21.54
N ILE A 31 -18.15 23.54 21.39
CA ILE A 31 -18.04 24.25 20.11
C ILE A 31 -16.57 24.46 19.70
N VAL A 32 -15.67 24.76 20.64
CA VAL A 32 -14.23 24.89 20.36
C VAL A 32 -13.59 23.54 20.07
N ILE A 33 -14.04 22.46 20.72
CA ILE A 33 -13.62 21.09 20.36
C ILE A 33 -14.19 20.69 18.99
N ALA A 34 -15.45 21.03 18.68
CA ALA A 34 -16.05 20.74 17.37
C ALA A 34 -15.42 21.55 16.21
N ASN A 35 -15.00 22.79 16.46
CA ASN A 35 -14.30 23.63 15.47
C ASN A 35 -12.80 23.35 15.36
N ASN A 36 -12.16 22.77 16.38
CA ASN A 36 -10.79 22.23 16.25
C ASN A 36 -10.76 20.77 15.78
N THR A 37 -11.91 20.09 15.74
CA THR A 37 -12.17 19.02 14.78
C THR A 37 -12.68 19.60 13.46
N VAL A 38 -12.02 20.66 12.95
CA VAL A 38 -11.84 20.72 11.50
C VAL A 38 -11.25 19.37 11.15
N LEU A 39 -12.10 18.58 10.49
CA LEU A 39 -11.74 17.37 9.76
C LEU A 39 -10.28 17.50 9.38
N GLY A 40 -9.41 16.72 10.04
CA GLY A 40 -8.04 16.60 9.61
C GLY A 40 -8.15 16.37 8.12
N SER A 41 -7.67 17.33 7.33
CA SER A 41 -7.60 17.18 5.88
C SER A 41 -7.01 15.80 5.70
N ASN A 42 -7.82 14.83 5.24
CA ASN A 42 -7.38 13.47 5.11
C ASN A 42 -6.12 13.58 4.28
N ASN A 43 -4.97 13.37 4.93
CA ASN A 43 -3.68 13.64 4.33
C ASN A 43 -3.43 12.41 3.47
N TYR A 44 -4.23 12.25 2.42
CA TYR A 44 -4.21 11.14 1.48
C TYR A 44 -2.78 10.97 0.94
N ASP A 45 -2.02 12.05 0.90
CA ASP A 45 -0.61 12.07 0.53
C ASP A 45 0.32 11.24 1.44
N ILE A 46 -0.02 11.00 2.71
CA ILE A 46 0.82 10.16 3.62
C ILE A 46 0.84 8.70 3.16
N ASN A 47 -0.30 8.19 2.66
CA ASN A 47 -0.46 6.80 2.26
C ASN A 47 -0.32 6.59 0.75
N LYS A 48 0.08 7.63 -0.01
CA LYS A 48 0.25 7.51 -1.44
C LYS A 48 1.51 6.69 -1.75
N PRO A 49 1.41 5.58 -2.51
CA PRO A 49 2.58 4.86 -2.98
C PRO A 49 3.38 5.75 -3.93
N ILE A 50 4.70 5.79 -3.73
CA ILE A 50 5.60 6.55 -4.60
C ILE A 50 5.85 5.76 -5.90
N GLY A 51 5.54 6.38 -7.04
CA GLY A 51 6.18 6.11 -8.33
C GLY A 51 5.61 4.96 -9.15
N ILE A 52 4.60 4.23 -8.68
CA ILE A 52 3.98 3.11 -9.43
C ILE A 52 3.50 3.61 -10.81
N GLU A 53 2.90 4.79 -10.82
CA GLU A 53 2.43 5.52 -12.00
C GLU A 53 3.56 5.87 -13.00
N LYS A 54 4.81 5.96 -12.55
CA LYS A 54 5.97 6.28 -13.41
C LYS A 54 6.48 5.06 -14.17
N LEU A 55 6.28 3.85 -13.64
CA LEU A 55 6.78 2.62 -14.25
C LEU A 55 5.91 2.19 -15.43
N LEU A 56 4.61 2.41 -15.32
CA LEU A 56 3.62 1.90 -16.23
C LEU A 56 2.81 3.08 -16.75
N ASP A 57 2.94 3.39 -18.04
CA ASP A 57 2.03 4.30 -18.77
C ASP A 57 0.64 3.63 -18.93
N ILE A 58 0.11 3.05 -17.85
CA ILE A 58 -1.15 2.29 -17.78
C ILE A 58 -2.30 3.23 -17.34
N SER A 59 -2.13 4.54 -17.54
CA SER A 59 -3.09 5.59 -17.17
C SER A 59 -4.53 5.33 -17.65
N ASP A 60 -4.71 4.46 -18.64
CA ASP A 60 -6.03 4.22 -19.23
C ASP A 60 -6.79 3.05 -18.59
N SER A 61 -6.12 2.14 -17.87
CA SER A 61 -6.78 0.93 -17.32
C SER A 61 -7.02 1.01 -15.82
N ILE A 62 -6.11 1.60 -15.06
CA ILE A 62 -6.24 1.79 -13.62
C ILE A 62 -5.71 3.19 -13.34
N PRO A 63 -6.48 4.09 -12.70
CA PRO A 63 -5.94 5.35 -12.21
C PRO A 63 -5.05 5.05 -10.99
N ILE A 64 -3.85 4.51 -11.24
CA ILE A 64 -2.87 4.10 -10.21
C ILE A 64 -2.51 5.30 -9.33
N GLU A 65 -2.55 6.50 -9.90
CA GLU A 65 -2.37 7.79 -9.20
C GLU A 65 -3.39 8.04 -8.08
N ASN A 66 -4.54 7.34 -8.11
CA ASN A 66 -5.61 7.43 -7.12
C ASN A 66 -5.63 6.22 -6.17
N ILE A 67 -4.63 5.35 -6.21
CA ILE A 67 -4.49 4.23 -5.28
C ILE A 67 -3.64 4.68 -4.10
N TYR A 68 -4.14 4.42 -2.89
CA TYR A 68 -3.45 4.69 -1.62
C TYR A 68 -3.33 3.41 -0.82
N TRP A 69 -2.27 3.30 -0.02
CA TRP A 69 -2.17 2.24 0.98
C TRP A 69 -3.37 2.27 1.93
N ASP A 70 -3.74 1.08 2.40
CA ASP A 70 -4.87 0.86 3.29
C ASP A 70 -6.27 1.18 2.70
N MET A 71 -6.39 1.50 1.40
CA MET A 71 -7.70 1.48 0.73
C MET A 71 -8.27 0.06 0.70
N LYS A 72 -9.59 -0.11 0.77
CA LYS A 72 -10.17 -1.45 0.58
C LYS A 72 -10.01 -1.86 -0.87
N VAL A 73 -9.52 -3.07 -1.11
CA VAL A 73 -9.29 -3.57 -2.47
C VAL A 73 -10.60 -3.67 -3.27
N ASN A 74 -11.71 -4.04 -2.63
CA ASN A 74 -13.02 -4.02 -3.27
C ASN A 74 -13.42 -2.61 -3.76
N GLU A 75 -13.08 -1.55 -3.02
CA GLU A 75 -13.37 -0.17 -3.41
C GLU A 75 -12.49 0.28 -4.58
N ILE A 76 -11.21 -0.11 -4.59
CA ILE A 76 -10.31 0.12 -5.74
C ILE A 76 -10.91 -0.52 -6.99
N ILE A 77 -11.33 -1.78 -6.90
CA ILE A 77 -11.93 -2.50 -8.03
C ILE A 77 -13.26 -1.88 -8.44
N SER A 78 -14.16 -1.54 -7.51
CA SER A 78 -15.47 -0.97 -7.85
C SER A 78 -15.39 0.43 -8.46
N ASN A 79 -14.43 1.25 -8.02
CA ASN A 79 -14.27 2.61 -8.50
C ASN A 79 -13.48 2.68 -9.81
N SER A 80 -12.74 1.61 -10.13
CA SER A 80 -12.01 1.53 -11.37
C SER A 80 -12.97 1.27 -12.55
N LYS A 81 -12.77 1.98 -13.66
CA LYS A 81 -13.45 1.68 -14.93
C LYS A 81 -12.88 0.42 -15.60
N ILE A 82 -12.36 -0.54 -14.82
CA ILE A 82 -11.67 -1.72 -15.34
C ILE A 82 -12.71 -2.68 -15.90
N PRO A 83 -12.77 -2.88 -17.23
CA PRO A 83 -13.76 -3.77 -17.82
C PRO A 83 -13.39 -5.25 -17.64
N LYS A 84 -12.14 -5.55 -17.21
CA LYS A 84 -11.53 -6.89 -17.24
C LYS A 84 -10.62 -7.14 -16.03
N TYR A 85 -11.18 -7.16 -14.83
CA TYR A 85 -10.50 -7.77 -13.69
C TYR A 85 -10.91 -9.24 -13.58
N ILE A 86 -9.99 -10.09 -13.13
CA ILE A 86 -10.25 -11.50 -12.87
C ILE A 86 -10.29 -11.69 -11.36
N LYS A 87 -11.39 -12.25 -10.88
CA LYS A 87 -11.55 -12.66 -9.48
C LYS A 87 -11.17 -14.13 -9.35
N SER A 88 -10.16 -14.43 -8.55
CA SER A 88 -9.75 -15.80 -8.23
C SER A 88 -10.43 -16.28 -6.94
N LYS A 89 -10.20 -17.56 -6.57
CA LYS A 89 -10.59 -18.10 -5.26
C LYS A 89 -9.82 -17.45 -4.09
N GLY A 90 -8.77 -16.69 -4.40
CA GLY A 90 -7.91 -16.05 -3.43
C GLY A 90 -6.83 -16.99 -2.89
N PHE A 91 -5.60 -16.50 -2.77
CA PHE A 91 -4.47 -17.26 -2.24
C PHE A 91 -3.53 -16.35 -1.46
N LYS A 92 -2.74 -16.94 -0.55
CA LYS A 92 -1.84 -16.20 0.34
C LYS A 92 -0.39 -16.49 0.02
N ILE A 93 0.41 -15.43 -0.15
CA ILE A 93 1.86 -15.48 -0.26
C ILE A 93 2.46 -14.49 0.72
N GLY A 94 3.21 -14.99 1.70
CA GLY A 94 3.74 -14.17 2.79
C GLY A 94 2.61 -13.45 3.53
N TYR A 95 2.69 -12.11 3.56
CA TYR A 95 1.68 -11.25 4.18
C TYR A 95 0.56 -10.83 3.22
N CYS A 96 0.68 -11.17 1.93
CA CYS A 96 -0.25 -10.78 0.89
C CYS A 96 -1.31 -11.84 0.64
N TYR A 97 -2.58 -11.44 0.69
CA TYR A 97 -3.68 -12.20 0.14
C TYR A 97 -4.05 -11.60 -1.22
N PHE A 98 -4.12 -12.43 -2.24
CA PHE A 98 -4.35 -12.01 -3.62
C PHE A 98 -5.63 -12.63 -4.12
N LYS A 99 -6.58 -11.79 -4.51
CA LYS A 99 -7.91 -12.21 -4.97
C LYS A 99 -8.31 -11.61 -6.31
N TYR A 100 -7.77 -10.44 -6.63
CA TYR A 100 -8.08 -9.69 -7.82
C TYR A 100 -6.82 -9.50 -8.64
N SER A 101 -6.91 -9.82 -9.94
CA SER A 101 -5.91 -9.47 -10.93
C SER A 101 -6.51 -8.63 -12.03
N ILE A 102 -5.69 -7.76 -12.62
CA ILE A 102 -6.09 -6.86 -13.70
C ILE A 102 -5.15 -7.15 -14.86
N GLN A 103 -5.71 -7.54 -15.99
CA GLN A 103 -4.91 -7.89 -17.16
C GLN A 103 -4.38 -6.62 -17.83
N ILE A 104 -3.09 -6.61 -18.11
CA ILE A 104 -2.39 -5.52 -18.78
C ILE A 104 -1.48 -6.07 -19.89
N LYS A 105 -0.96 -5.19 -20.73
CA LYS A 105 0.06 -5.54 -21.72
C LYS A 105 1.29 -4.67 -21.54
N ILE A 106 2.46 -5.30 -21.52
CA ILE A 106 3.76 -4.61 -21.51
C ILE A 106 4.51 -5.09 -22.75
N LYS A 107 4.82 -4.17 -23.68
CA LYS A 107 5.48 -4.50 -24.96
C LYS A 107 4.82 -5.68 -25.70
N ASN A 108 3.48 -5.66 -25.77
CA ASN A 108 2.64 -6.69 -26.39
C ASN A 108 2.62 -8.05 -25.69
N GLU A 109 3.37 -8.23 -24.61
CA GLU A 109 3.28 -9.40 -23.77
C GLU A 109 2.10 -9.27 -22.78
N PRO A 110 1.37 -10.35 -22.47
CA PRO A 110 0.34 -10.34 -21.43
C PRO A 110 0.99 -10.36 -20.03
N TRP A 111 0.50 -9.48 -19.17
CA TRP A 111 0.92 -9.30 -17.78
C TRP A 111 -0.32 -9.07 -16.90
N GLU A 112 -0.14 -9.14 -15.58
CA GLU A 112 -1.22 -9.00 -14.62
C GLU A 112 -0.78 -8.12 -13.45
N ILE A 113 -1.66 -7.19 -13.06
CA ILE A 113 -1.53 -6.43 -11.83
C ILE A 113 -2.36 -7.12 -10.76
N TRP A 114 -1.71 -7.61 -9.72
CA TRP A 114 -2.31 -8.27 -8.58
C TRP A 114 -2.34 -7.33 -7.37
N LEU A 115 -3.54 -7.17 -6.79
CA LEU A 115 -3.71 -6.35 -5.60
C LEU A 115 -3.52 -7.23 -4.36
N CYS A 116 -2.46 -6.95 -3.60
CA CYS A 116 -2.18 -7.61 -2.33
C CYS A 116 -3.00 -6.94 -1.24
N GLU A 117 -3.97 -7.68 -0.68
CA GLU A 117 -4.78 -7.25 0.43
C GLU A 117 -4.37 -7.94 1.74
N ASN A 118 -4.59 -7.26 2.86
CA ASN A 118 -4.53 -7.87 4.17
C ASN A 118 -5.80 -8.69 4.39
N GLN A 119 -5.65 -10.01 4.58
CA GLN A 119 -6.77 -10.95 4.71
C GLN A 119 -7.76 -10.59 5.83
N LYS A 120 -7.32 -9.92 6.91
CA LYS A 120 -8.18 -9.62 8.05
C LYS A 120 -9.15 -8.45 7.78
N ASN A 121 -8.74 -7.49 6.96
CA ASN A 121 -9.49 -6.23 6.79
C ASN A 121 -9.72 -5.83 5.31
N GLY A 122 -9.21 -6.61 4.35
CA GLY A 122 -9.35 -6.37 2.91
C GLY A 122 -8.64 -5.10 2.42
N ARG A 123 -7.71 -4.56 3.21
CA ARG A 123 -7.02 -3.30 2.90
C ARG A 123 -5.76 -3.57 2.08
N LEU A 124 -5.50 -2.71 1.09
CA LEU A 124 -4.36 -2.80 0.19
C LEU A 124 -3.06 -2.65 0.97
N TYR A 125 -2.18 -3.61 0.79
CA TYR A 125 -0.85 -3.66 1.39
C TYR A 125 0.27 -3.64 0.35
N GLY A 126 -0.04 -4.06 -0.89
CA GLY A 126 0.90 -4.03 -1.99
C GLY A 126 0.24 -4.21 -3.35
N ILE A 127 1.03 -4.01 -4.38
CA ILE A 127 0.68 -4.22 -5.79
C ILE A 127 1.80 -5.04 -6.40
N SER A 128 1.46 -6.16 -7.02
CA SER A 128 2.41 -6.99 -7.77
C SER A 128 2.10 -6.93 -9.26
N ILE A 129 3.12 -6.71 -10.08
CA ILE A 129 3.03 -6.81 -11.54
C ILE A 129 3.76 -8.07 -11.95
N GLU A 130 3.00 -9.01 -12.48
CA GLU A 130 3.44 -10.39 -12.68
C GLU A 130 3.23 -10.81 -14.13
N LYS A 131 4.16 -11.59 -14.68
CA LYS A 131 3.97 -12.22 -15.99
C LYS A 131 3.58 -13.69 -15.82
N GLY A 132 2.40 -14.08 -16.32
CA GLY A 132 2.00 -15.49 -16.36
C GLY A 132 1.85 -16.13 -14.99
N PHE A 133 1.47 -15.34 -13.98
CA PHE A 133 1.25 -15.82 -12.63
C PHE A 133 -0.13 -16.46 -12.52
N ASN A 134 -0.17 -17.72 -12.07
CA ASN A 134 -1.42 -18.48 -11.87
C ASN A 134 -1.85 -18.49 -10.40
N GLY A 135 -1.29 -17.58 -9.61
CA GLY A 135 -1.61 -17.38 -8.22
C GLY A 135 -0.61 -18.01 -7.25
N ILE A 136 -0.34 -19.31 -7.34
CA ILE A 136 0.70 -19.88 -6.45
C ILE A 136 2.04 -19.96 -7.18
N PHE A 137 2.00 -20.13 -8.49
CA PHE A 137 3.18 -20.32 -9.33
C PHE A 137 3.11 -19.45 -10.57
N PHE A 138 4.23 -19.40 -11.25
CA PHE A 138 4.29 -18.97 -12.62
C PHE A 138 3.96 -20.17 -13.51
N ASP A 139 3.08 -19.98 -14.48
CA ASP A 139 2.89 -20.98 -15.53
C ASP A 139 4.18 -20.99 -16.38
N ASN A 140 4.94 -22.09 -16.31
CA ASN A 140 6.29 -22.21 -16.85
C ASN A 140 6.42 -21.77 -18.32
N ASN A 141 5.35 -21.91 -19.11
CA ASN A 141 5.35 -21.53 -20.53
C ASN A 141 4.86 -20.10 -20.79
N LYS A 142 4.17 -19.48 -19.83
CA LYS A 142 3.58 -18.13 -19.99
C LYS A 142 4.35 -17.02 -19.27
N SER A 143 5.22 -17.40 -18.34
CA SER A 143 5.90 -16.49 -17.41
C SER A 143 7.29 -16.02 -17.84
N LYS A 144 7.86 -16.65 -18.88
CA LYS A 144 9.18 -16.30 -19.42
C LYS A 144 9.09 -15.08 -20.31
N THR A 145 10.05 -14.18 -20.20
CA THR A 145 10.10 -12.93 -20.97
C THR A 145 11.53 -12.47 -21.11
N LYS A 146 11.85 -11.78 -22.21
CA LYS A 146 13.18 -11.19 -22.46
C LYS A 146 13.27 -9.72 -22.07
N LEU A 147 12.28 -9.23 -21.31
CA LEU A 147 12.14 -7.82 -20.98
C LEU A 147 13.01 -7.38 -19.78
N PHE A 148 13.87 -8.25 -19.26
CA PHE A 148 14.65 -7.98 -18.05
C PHE A 148 15.47 -6.69 -18.14
N ASP A 149 16.42 -6.62 -19.09
CA ASP A 149 17.32 -5.47 -19.22
C ASP A 149 16.56 -4.16 -19.44
N MET A 150 15.46 -4.23 -20.20
CA MET A 150 14.59 -3.08 -20.45
C MET A 150 13.89 -2.63 -19.16
N LEU A 151 13.28 -3.54 -18.41
CA LEU A 151 12.59 -3.23 -17.16
C LEU A 151 13.57 -2.74 -16.11
N PHE A 152 14.72 -3.40 -15.96
CA PHE A 152 15.79 -2.98 -15.05
C PHE A 152 16.27 -1.57 -15.37
N LYS A 153 16.61 -1.29 -16.65
CA LYS A 153 17.01 0.05 -17.09
C LYS A 153 15.92 1.09 -16.86
N LYS A 154 14.65 0.74 -17.07
CA LYS A 154 13.51 1.64 -16.80
C LYS A 154 13.38 1.93 -15.30
N LEU A 155 13.45 0.92 -14.44
CA LEU A 155 13.42 1.08 -12.99
C LEU A 155 14.59 1.94 -12.50
N ASN A 156 15.81 1.65 -12.95
CA ASN A 156 17.00 2.43 -12.58
C ASN A 156 16.88 3.89 -13.03
N LYS A 157 16.31 4.15 -14.22
CA LYS A 157 16.04 5.52 -14.69
C LYS A 157 15.03 6.27 -13.83
N ILE A 158 14.01 5.57 -13.30
CA ILE A 158 12.93 6.19 -12.51
C ILE A 158 13.35 6.40 -11.05
N TYR A 159 14.05 5.42 -10.47
CA TYR A 159 14.30 5.32 -9.04
C TYR A 159 15.76 5.49 -8.63
N GLY A 160 16.68 5.58 -9.59
CA GLY A 160 18.11 5.48 -9.34
C GLY A 160 18.57 4.04 -9.10
N PRO A 161 19.82 3.83 -8.68
CA PRO A 161 20.34 2.50 -8.38
C PRO A 161 19.56 1.83 -7.24
N PRO A 162 19.44 0.49 -7.24
CA PRO A 162 18.79 -0.24 -6.16
C PRO A 162 19.59 -0.10 -4.88
N THR A 163 18.92 0.23 -3.78
CA THR A 163 19.51 0.29 -2.43
C THR A 163 20.06 -1.07 -1.99
N LYS A 164 19.51 -2.15 -2.53
CA LYS A 164 19.92 -3.51 -2.19
C LYS A 164 19.77 -4.46 -3.35
N HIS A 165 20.78 -5.31 -3.53
CA HIS A 165 20.81 -6.34 -4.57
C HIS A 165 21.16 -7.68 -3.94
N TRP A 166 20.32 -8.68 -4.17
CA TRP A 166 20.62 -10.06 -3.79
C TRP A 166 20.77 -10.91 -5.05
N LYS A 167 21.88 -11.64 -5.11
CA LYS A 167 22.25 -12.46 -6.24
C LYS A 167 22.32 -13.93 -5.84
N GLU A 168 21.95 -14.80 -6.77
CA GLU A 168 22.08 -16.26 -6.61
C GLU A 168 21.40 -16.78 -5.34
N CYS A 169 20.16 -16.35 -5.11
CA CYS A 169 19.37 -16.80 -3.97
C CYS A 169 18.56 -18.04 -4.30
N HIS A 170 18.54 -18.95 -3.33
CA HIS A 170 17.82 -20.21 -3.38
C HIS A 170 16.75 -20.23 -2.30
N ASN A 171 15.59 -20.78 -2.61
CA ASN A 171 14.62 -21.14 -1.59
C ASN A 171 13.94 -22.46 -1.94
N THR A 172 13.05 -22.94 -1.07
CA THR A 172 12.33 -24.21 -1.28
C THR A 172 11.47 -24.25 -2.54
N ARG A 173 11.26 -23.11 -3.21
CA ARG A 173 10.39 -22.96 -4.37
C ARG A 173 11.13 -22.65 -5.67
N TRP A 174 12.32 -22.04 -5.60
CA TRP A 174 13.04 -21.54 -6.78
C TRP A 174 14.52 -21.91 -6.71
N ASN A 175 15.02 -22.41 -7.84
CA ASN A 175 16.40 -22.88 -7.94
C ASN A 175 17.39 -21.73 -8.08
N PHE A 176 16.99 -20.59 -8.61
CA PHE A 176 17.86 -19.40 -8.66
C PHE A 176 17.00 -18.15 -8.72
N THR A 177 17.25 -17.20 -7.83
CA THR A 177 16.51 -15.94 -7.74
C THR A 177 17.47 -14.77 -7.60
N GLU A 178 17.23 -13.72 -8.37
CA GLU A 178 17.85 -12.40 -8.18
C GLU A 178 16.77 -11.40 -7.75
N GLN A 179 17.13 -10.47 -6.87
CA GLN A 179 16.23 -9.41 -6.43
C GLN A 179 16.98 -8.08 -6.35
N TYR A 180 16.35 -7.03 -6.87
CA TYR A 180 16.77 -5.64 -6.76
C TYR A 180 15.72 -4.89 -5.97
N SER A 181 16.10 -4.19 -4.91
CA SER A 181 15.16 -3.44 -4.05
C SER A 181 15.54 -1.99 -3.89
N TRP A 182 14.51 -1.14 -3.87
CA TRP A 182 14.57 0.27 -3.56
C TRP A 182 13.73 0.55 -2.32
N TYR A 183 14.31 1.25 -1.35
CA TYR A 183 13.63 1.61 -0.12
C TYR A 183 13.33 3.11 -0.10
N PHE A 184 12.05 3.46 -0.20
CA PHE A 184 11.56 4.82 0.03
C PHE A 184 10.76 4.87 1.34
N GLU A 185 10.62 6.08 1.87
CA GLU A 185 9.86 6.33 3.11
C GLU A 185 8.44 5.75 3.09
N LYS A 186 7.78 5.80 1.92
CA LYS A 186 6.37 5.40 1.75
C LYS A 186 6.16 4.14 0.90
N THR A 187 7.18 3.65 0.20
CA THR A 187 7.07 2.49 -0.69
C THR A 187 8.38 1.70 -0.71
N THR A 188 8.27 0.38 -0.61
CA THR A 188 9.34 -0.53 -0.98
C THR A 188 9.04 -1.10 -2.37
N ILE A 189 10.03 -1.03 -3.26
CA ILE A 189 9.95 -1.61 -4.60
C ILE A 189 10.91 -2.79 -4.65
N SER A 190 10.45 -3.93 -5.15
CA SER A 190 11.29 -5.11 -5.37
C SER A 190 11.08 -5.64 -6.78
N PHE A 191 12.15 -5.71 -7.56
CA PHE A 191 12.17 -6.38 -8.86
C PHE A 191 12.84 -7.74 -8.70
N VAL A 192 12.09 -8.80 -8.95
CA VAL A 192 12.51 -10.17 -8.71
C VAL A 192 12.53 -10.95 -10.02
N ILE A 193 13.60 -11.72 -10.22
CA ILE A 193 13.77 -12.65 -11.34
C ILE A 193 13.97 -14.04 -10.76
N ARG A 194 13.24 -15.02 -11.27
CA ARG A 194 13.33 -16.42 -10.84
C ARG A 194 13.71 -17.33 -12.00
N ASP A 195 14.32 -18.45 -11.64
CA ASP A 195 14.81 -19.51 -12.52
C ASP A 195 15.68 -18.98 -13.66
N VAL A 196 16.69 -18.16 -13.34
CA VAL A 196 17.63 -17.59 -14.33
C VAL A 196 18.26 -18.73 -15.16
N PRO A 197 18.31 -18.61 -16.51
CA PRO A 197 18.01 -17.45 -17.35
C PRO A 197 16.58 -17.42 -17.91
N LEU A 198 15.67 -18.24 -17.39
CA LEU A 198 14.29 -18.34 -17.91
C LEU A 198 13.43 -17.12 -17.58
N GLN A 199 13.90 -16.24 -16.69
CA GLN A 199 13.41 -14.88 -16.46
C GLN A 199 11.90 -14.83 -16.13
N GLN A 200 11.47 -15.62 -15.15
CA GLN A 200 10.16 -15.36 -14.53
C GLN A 200 10.28 -14.08 -13.71
N MET A 201 9.54 -13.04 -14.09
CA MET A 201 9.74 -11.69 -13.55
C MET A 201 8.51 -11.18 -12.80
N ALA A 202 8.80 -10.50 -11.70
CA ALA A 202 7.81 -9.84 -10.85
C ALA A 202 8.32 -8.46 -10.43
N ILE A 203 7.47 -7.44 -10.49
CA ILE A 203 7.75 -6.13 -9.91
C ILE A 203 6.73 -5.89 -8.81
N HIS A 204 7.23 -5.78 -7.58
CA HIS A 204 6.40 -5.61 -6.41
C HIS A 204 6.55 -4.22 -5.81
N PHE A 205 5.41 -3.64 -5.44
CA PHE A 205 5.31 -2.39 -4.69
C PHE A 205 4.59 -2.69 -3.38
N HIS A 206 5.18 -2.33 -2.25
CA HIS A 206 4.61 -2.64 -0.95
C HIS A 206 4.69 -1.46 0.01
N LYS A 207 3.75 -1.41 0.95
CA LYS A 207 3.86 -0.54 2.12
C LYS A 207 5.13 -0.91 2.90
N PRO A 208 5.99 0.07 3.26
CA PRO A 208 7.15 -0.18 4.10
C PRO A 208 6.73 -0.80 5.42
N THR A 209 7.38 -1.90 5.79
CA THR A 209 6.96 -2.70 6.94
C THR A 209 7.74 -2.36 8.20
N GLY A 210 8.83 -1.59 8.08
CA GLY A 210 9.82 -1.37 9.13
C GLY A 210 10.58 -2.64 9.54
N LYS A 211 10.26 -3.80 8.96
CA LYS A 211 10.95 -5.06 9.24
C LYS A 211 12.15 -5.20 8.32
N LYS A 212 13.18 -5.88 8.83
CA LYS A 212 14.36 -6.25 8.05
C LYS A 212 13.93 -7.06 6.82
N ASP A 213 14.40 -6.63 5.65
CA ASP A 213 14.23 -7.38 4.42
C ASP A 213 15.28 -8.50 4.33
N TYR A 214 14.78 -9.73 4.43
CA TYR A 214 15.60 -10.94 4.38
C TYR A 214 15.87 -11.41 2.95
N GLY A 215 15.37 -10.70 1.94
CA GLY A 215 15.51 -11.08 0.54
C GLY A 215 14.62 -12.25 0.14
N PRO A 216 14.79 -12.79 -1.08
CA PRO A 216 13.91 -13.80 -1.63
C PRO A 216 14.22 -15.24 -1.14
N GLY A 217 15.31 -15.44 -0.39
CA GLY A 217 15.78 -16.77 0.01
C GLY A 217 17.13 -16.76 0.72
N ILE A 218 17.79 -17.92 0.77
CA ILE A 218 19.17 -18.08 1.21
C ILE A 218 20.06 -17.75 0.02
N CYS A 219 20.93 -16.75 0.15
CA CYS A 219 21.76 -16.27 -0.95
C CYS A 219 23.21 -16.73 -0.80
N ASN A 220 23.83 -17.14 -1.91
CA ASN A 220 25.25 -17.51 -1.93
C ASN A 220 26.15 -16.31 -1.64
N VAL A 221 25.67 -15.10 -1.98
CA VAL A 221 26.34 -13.84 -1.70
C VAL A 221 25.41 -13.03 -0.80
N GLN A 222 25.93 -12.55 0.34
CA GLN A 222 25.20 -11.54 1.10
C GLN A 222 25.01 -10.31 0.22
N PRO A 223 23.87 -9.61 0.33
CA PRO A 223 23.60 -8.44 -0.48
C PRO A 223 24.76 -7.46 -0.35
N ASP A 224 25.22 -6.90 -1.46
CA ASP A 224 26.26 -5.88 -1.43
C ASP A 224 25.77 -4.73 -0.54
N ASP A 225 26.35 -4.58 0.65
CA ASP A 225 26.10 -3.43 1.49
C ASP A 225 26.72 -2.22 0.77
N GLU A 226 25.91 -1.20 0.47
CA GLU A 226 26.41 0.06 -0.05
C GLU A 226 27.46 0.62 0.93
N LYS A 227 28.66 0.93 0.40
CA LYS A 227 29.64 1.82 1.02
C LYS A 227 29.16 3.26 0.95
#